data_AF-A0A961UUI2-F1
#
_entry.id   AF-A0A961UUI2-F1
#
_cell.length_a   1.000
_cell.length_b   1.000
_cell.length_c   1.000
_cell.angle_alpha   90.00
_cell.angle_beta   90.00
_cell.angle_gamma   90.00
#
_symmetry.space_group_name_H-M   'P 1'
#
loop_
_entity.id
_entity.type
_entity.pdbx_description
1 polymer ?
#
loop_
_entity_poly.entity_id
_entity_poly.type
_entity_poly.pdbx_seq_one_letter_code
_entity_poly.pdbx_strand_id
1 'polypeptide(L)'
;MNSPTSSRSCELPARVVRPESDASTCGEPHYAIATLVSDRAQYDDMRASFKAHGFADGFSEYLFIDNTGLRQTDAYRGLNALLNAARAPIVVLCHQDVRLLSDGRHTLDERLAELTRIDPDWAVAGNAGGVAPGQLALRISDPHGRDVRVGDLPARVATLDENFIIVRRDARIGFSHDLSGFHFYGADICLHASQMGYSAYVIDFHLEHLSAGKKGTDFGSMELAFQSKWDRALSARWLQTTCALMRLSGAPGANLI
;
A
#
# COMPACT_ATOMS: atom_id res chain seq x y z
N MET A 1 -8.23 23.80 -35.38
CA MET A 1 -7.10 24.37 -34.63
C MET A 1 -6.72 23.37 -33.56
N ASN A 2 -5.50 22.85 -33.71
CA ASN A 2 -4.74 21.85 -32.95
C ASN A 2 -5.33 21.34 -31.62
N SER A 3 -5.82 20.10 -31.65
CA SER A 3 -5.84 19.22 -30.48
C SER A 3 -4.40 18.78 -30.18
N PRO A 4 -3.89 18.89 -28.94
CA PRO A 4 -2.61 18.31 -28.62
C PRO A 4 -2.81 16.80 -28.53
N THR A 5 -2.23 16.07 -29.49
CA THR A 5 -2.00 14.64 -29.39
C THR A 5 -1.12 14.38 -28.17
N SER A 6 -1.73 13.87 -27.10
CA SER A 6 -1.03 13.19 -26.01
C SER A 6 -0.24 12.04 -26.63
N SER A 7 1.07 12.26 -26.81
CA SER A 7 2.01 11.20 -27.09
C SER A 7 2.04 10.30 -25.86
N ARG A 8 1.30 9.20 -25.89
CA ARG A 8 1.53 8.10 -24.94
C ARG A 8 2.95 7.60 -25.21
N SER A 9 3.91 8.03 -24.38
CA SER A 9 5.19 7.37 -24.27
C SER A 9 4.90 5.90 -24.00
N CYS A 10 5.32 5.02 -24.92
CA CYS A 10 5.30 3.59 -24.70
C CYS A 10 6.38 3.28 -23.64
N GLU A 11 6.07 3.53 -22.38
CA GLU A 11 6.98 3.27 -21.28
C GLU A 11 7.08 1.78 -21.03
N LEU A 12 8.30 1.24 -21.09
CA LEU A 12 8.61 -0.17 -20.85
C LEU A 12 7.99 -0.65 -19.54
N PRO A 13 7.37 -1.84 -19.49
CA PRO A 13 6.72 -2.36 -18.29
C PRO A 13 7.68 -2.40 -17.10
N ALA A 14 7.18 -2.08 -15.91
CA ALA A 14 7.94 -2.16 -14.67
C ALA A 14 8.47 -3.59 -14.50
N ARG A 15 9.79 -3.75 -14.44
CA ARG A 15 10.43 -5.05 -14.38
C ARG A 15 10.53 -5.50 -12.92
N VAL A 16 9.71 -6.48 -12.55
CA VAL A 16 9.80 -7.13 -11.24
C VAL A 16 11.05 -8.03 -11.20
N VAL A 17 11.86 -7.85 -10.16
CA VAL A 17 13.04 -8.66 -9.87
C VAL A 17 12.75 -9.58 -8.70
N ARG A 18 13.19 -10.84 -8.83
CA ARG A 18 13.19 -11.86 -7.77
C ARG A 18 14.66 -12.13 -7.42
N PRO A 19 15.10 -11.97 -6.15
CA PRO A 19 16.47 -12.27 -5.80
C PRO A 19 16.75 -13.78 -5.99
N GLU A 20 17.98 -14.10 -6.41
CA GLU A 20 18.39 -15.44 -6.88
C GLU A 20 18.21 -16.57 -5.84
N SER A 21 18.09 -16.22 -4.55
CA SER A 21 17.82 -17.17 -3.45
C SER A 21 16.40 -17.76 -3.45
N ASP A 22 15.45 -17.18 -4.19
CA ASP A 22 14.02 -17.48 -4.05
C ASP A 22 13.50 -18.37 -5.20
N ALA A 23 14.38 -18.79 -6.10
CA ALA A 23 14.01 -19.52 -7.32
C ALA A 23 13.69 -21.01 -7.08
N SER A 24 13.97 -21.57 -5.89
CA SER A 24 13.86 -23.01 -5.64
C SER A 24 13.27 -23.39 -4.28
N THR A 25 12.08 -22.89 -3.94
CA THR A 25 11.33 -23.43 -2.79
C THR A 25 10.13 -24.24 -3.28
N CYS A 26 9.96 -25.43 -2.71
CA CYS A 26 9.02 -26.47 -3.17
C CYS A 26 7.58 -26.28 -2.62
N GLY A 27 7.25 -25.09 -2.07
CA GLY A 27 5.95 -24.77 -1.48
C GLY A 27 5.45 -23.38 -1.86
N GLU A 28 4.13 -23.15 -1.75
CA GLU A 28 3.56 -21.83 -1.98
C GLU A 28 3.93 -20.88 -0.83
N PRO A 29 4.46 -19.67 -1.12
CA PRO A 29 4.82 -18.71 -0.09
C PRO A 29 3.57 -18.21 0.64
N HIS A 30 3.66 -18.00 1.95
CA HIS A 30 2.62 -17.39 2.77
C HIS A 30 2.64 -15.87 2.67
N TYR A 31 3.85 -15.31 2.50
CA TYR A 31 4.09 -13.86 2.40
C TYR A 31 4.85 -13.50 1.14
N ALA A 32 4.49 -12.38 0.52
CA ALA A 32 5.32 -11.72 -0.48
C ALA A 32 5.81 -10.40 0.10
N ILE A 33 7.12 -10.24 0.26
CA ILE A 33 7.74 -8.99 0.72
C ILE A 33 8.20 -8.21 -0.50
N ALA A 34 7.54 -7.08 -0.76
CA ALA A 34 7.64 -6.33 -2.00
C ALA A 34 8.08 -4.88 -1.76
N THR A 35 9.11 -4.43 -2.48
CA THR A 35 9.80 -3.16 -2.21
C THR A 35 10.16 -2.40 -3.49
N LEU A 36 10.13 -1.06 -3.44
CA LEU A 36 10.77 -0.21 -4.46
C LEU A 36 12.18 0.13 -3.97
N VAL A 37 13.20 -0.19 -4.77
CA VAL A 37 14.59 -0.17 -4.30
C VAL A 37 15.39 0.90 -5.03
N SER A 38 15.74 1.98 -4.34
CA SER A 38 16.66 3.01 -4.84
C SER A 38 18.04 2.93 -4.18
N ASP A 39 18.15 2.24 -3.05
CA ASP A 39 19.39 1.97 -2.33
C ASP A 39 19.49 0.47 -2.03
N ARG A 40 20.42 -0.20 -2.71
CA ARG A 40 20.59 -1.65 -2.60
C ARG A 40 21.05 -2.09 -1.20
N ALA A 41 21.89 -1.29 -0.53
CA ALA A 41 22.37 -1.63 0.80
C ALA A 41 21.22 -1.60 1.81
N GLN A 42 20.37 -0.56 1.75
CA GLN A 42 19.19 -0.49 2.60
C GLN A 42 18.23 -1.65 2.37
N TYR A 43 17.99 -2.02 1.11
CA TYR A 43 17.16 -3.17 0.77
C TYR A 43 17.73 -4.49 1.32
N ASP A 44 19.04 -4.71 1.18
CA ASP A 44 19.67 -5.94 1.67
C ASP A 44 19.62 -6.03 3.20
N ASP A 45 19.81 -4.91 3.91
CA ASP A 45 19.63 -4.83 5.37
C ASP A 45 18.17 -5.02 5.81
N MET A 46 17.21 -4.45 5.09
CA MET A 46 15.78 -4.70 5.31
C MET A 46 15.49 -6.19 5.18
N ARG A 47 15.90 -6.80 4.07
CA ARG A 47 15.70 -8.24 3.82
C ARG A 47 16.34 -9.08 4.92
N ALA A 48 17.56 -8.75 5.34
CA ALA A 48 18.23 -9.43 6.44
C ALA A 48 17.43 -9.35 7.75
N SER A 49 16.90 -8.17 8.08
CA SER A 49 16.03 -8.01 9.26
C SER A 49 14.76 -8.86 9.16
N PHE A 50 14.09 -8.89 8.00
CA PHE A 50 12.90 -9.71 7.81
C PHE A 50 13.20 -11.20 7.94
N LYS A 51 14.28 -11.68 7.31
CA LYS A 51 14.69 -13.09 7.39
C LYS A 51 15.01 -13.49 8.83
N ALA A 52 15.71 -12.64 9.59
CA ALA A 52 16.02 -12.88 11.00
C ALA A 52 14.75 -13.00 11.88
N HIS A 53 13.64 -12.38 11.48
CA HIS A 53 12.37 -12.38 12.21
C HIS A 53 11.32 -13.34 11.62
N GLY A 54 11.79 -14.39 10.94
CA GLY A 54 10.94 -15.52 10.55
C GLY A 54 10.30 -15.42 9.17
N PHE A 55 10.60 -14.37 8.39
CA PHE A 55 10.24 -14.29 6.96
C PHE A 55 11.32 -14.94 6.08
N ALA A 56 11.85 -16.09 6.50
CA ALA A 56 12.90 -16.80 5.79
C ALA A 56 12.41 -17.46 4.49
N ASP A 57 13.37 -17.88 3.67
CA ASP A 57 13.12 -18.55 2.39
C ASP A 57 12.27 -19.82 2.62
N GLY A 58 11.24 -20.00 1.79
CA GLY A 58 10.28 -21.11 1.89
C GLY A 58 8.94 -20.72 2.51
N PHE A 59 8.90 -19.69 3.36
CA PHE A 59 7.66 -19.07 3.86
C PHE A 59 7.35 -17.77 3.16
N SER A 60 8.38 -17.06 2.71
CA SER A 60 8.27 -15.78 2.04
C SER A 60 8.89 -15.82 0.65
N GLU A 61 8.32 -15.06 -0.28
CA GLU A 61 8.99 -14.64 -1.50
C GLU A 61 9.35 -13.16 -1.41
N TYR A 62 10.50 -12.76 -1.95
CA TYR A 62 10.91 -11.38 -2.05
C TYR A 62 10.79 -10.88 -3.49
N LEU A 63 10.21 -9.70 -3.64
CA LEU A 63 10.00 -9.03 -4.92
C LEU A 63 10.50 -7.60 -4.82
N PHE A 64 11.09 -7.06 -5.88
CA PHE A 64 11.34 -5.63 -5.91
C PHE A 64 11.33 -5.03 -7.31
N ILE A 65 11.13 -3.71 -7.35
CA ILE A 65 11.39 -2.88 -8.53
C ILE A 65 12.73 -2.19 -8.33
N ASP A 66 13.62 -2.33 -9.30
CA ASP A 66 14.92 -1.67 -9.30
C ASP A 66 14.79 -0.21 -9.78
N ASN A 67 14.95 0.71 -8.84
CA ASN A 67 14.99 2.16 -9.02
C ASN A 67 16.39 2.74 -8.73
N THR A 68 17.45 1.92 -8.73
CA THR A 68 18.84 2.36 -8.50
C THR A 68 19.43 3.10 -9.72
N GLY A 69 18.85 2.89 -10.90
CA GLY A 69 19.27 3.53 -12.15
C GLY A 69 18.62 4.89 -12.41
N LEU A 70 19.03 5.52 -13.53
CA LEU A 70 18.50 6.82 -13.97
C LEU A 70 17.01 6.81 -14.34
N ARG A 71 16.49 5.65 -14.75
CA ARG A 71 15.08 5.46 -15.06
C ARG A 71 14.41 4.79 -13.88
N GLN A 72 13.56 5.53 -13.20
CA GLN A 72 12.81 5.06 -12.04
C GLN A 72 11.36 4.78 -12.43
N THR A 73 10.77 3.78 -11.78
CA THR A 73 9.34 3.50 -11.81
C THR A 73 8.72 4.11 -10.56
N ASP A 74 7.64 4.87 -10.73
CA ASP A 74 6.91 5.45 -9.62
C ASP A 74 6.19 4.39 -8.76
N ALA A 75 5.68 4.79 -7.59
CA ALA A 75 5.07 3.86 -6.64
C ALA A 75 3.77 3.25 -7.14
N TYR A 76 2.89 4.03 -7.76
CA TYR A 76 1.60 3.54 -8.27
C TYR A 76 1.81 2.42 -9.28
N ARG A 77 2.73 2.61 -10.21
CA ARG A 77 3.05 1.61 -11.23
C ARG A 77 3.86 0.43 -10.68
N GLY A 78 4.91 0.73 -9.92
CA GLY A 78 5.83 -0.28 -9.41
C GLY A 78 5.15 -1.23 -8.44
N LEU A 79 4.38 -0.71 -7.50
CA LEU A 79 3.66 -1.52 -6.52
C LEU A 79 2.51 -2.31 -7.16
N ASN A 80 1.83 -1.78 -8.18
CA ASN A 80 0.88 -2.56 -8.97
C ASN A 80 1.55 -3.75 -9.68
N ALA A 81 2.73 -3.55 -10.26
CA ALA A 81 3.48 -4.64 -10.88
C ALA A 81 3.88 -5.71 -9.84
N LEU A 82 4.26 -5.30 -8.63
CA LEU A 82 4.59 -6.19 -7.53
C LEU A 82 3.36 -6.98 -7.02
N LEU A 83 2.23 -6.31 -6.81
CA LEU A 83 0.96 -6.96 -6.42
C LEU A 83 0.52 -8.01 -7.46
N ASN A 84 0.65 -7.68 -8.76
CA ASN A 84 0.31 -8.61 -9.84
C ASN A 84 1.28 -9.80 -9.93
N ALA A 85 2.55 -9.62 -9.57
CA ALA A 85 3.56 -10.66 -9.62
C ALA A 85 3.59 -11.56 -8.37
N ALA A 86 3.01 -11.10 -7.25
CA ALA A 86 2.96 -11.84 -6.00
C ALA A 86 2.08 -13.10 -6.11
N ARG A 87 2.59 -14.20 -5.56
CA ARG A 87 1.93 -15.51 -5.48
C ARG A 87 1.34 -15.74 -4.10
N ALA A 88 1.97 -15.17 -3.06
CA ALA A 88 1.54 -15.31 -1.69
C ALA A 88 0.13 -14.72 -1.43
N PRO A 89 -0.66 -15.29 -0.51
CA PRO A 89 -1.97 -14.76 -0.13
C PRO A 89 -1.88 -13.39 0.57
N ILE A 90 -0.80 -13.13 1.30
CA ILE A 90 -0.54 -11.84 1.96
C ILE A 90 0.67 -11.17 1.32
N VAL A 91 0.50 -9.93 0.87
CA VAL A 91 1.57 -9.12 0.29
C VAL A 91 1.92 -7.99 1.25
N VAL A 92 3.17 -7.90 1.67
CA VAL A 92 3.73 -6.79 2.44
C VAL A 92 4.46 -5.87 1.46
N LEU A 93 3.90 -4.69 1.24
CA LEU A 93 4.54 -3.59 0.53
C LEU A 93 5.26 -2.74 1.59
N CYS A 94 6.59 -2.69 1.54
CA CYS A 94 7.36 -1.91 2.51
C CYS A 94 8.48 -1.11 1.86
N HIS A 95 8.92 -0.06 2.54
CA HIS A 95 10.10 0.70 2.15
C HIS A 95 11.38 -0.05 2.49
N GLN A 96 12.44 0.22 1.74
CA GLN A 96 13.77 -0.39 1.93
C GLN A 96 14.46 0.03 3.24
N ASP A 97 13.96 1.05 3.94
CA ASP A 97 14.49 1.60 5.18
C ASP A 97 13.65 1.21 6.41
N VAL A 98 12.80 0.18 6.28
CA VAL A 98 12.14 -0.47 7.40
C VAL A 98 13.02 -1.58 7.99
N ARG A 99 13.01 -1.73 9.31
CA ARG A 99 13.67 -2.82 10.05
C ARG A 99 12.69 -3.46 11.03
N LEU A 100 12.67 -4.79 11.07
CA LEU A 100 11.94 -5.51 12.11
C LEU A 100 12.74 -5.51 13.43
N LEU A 101 12.01 -5.38 14.54
CA LEU A 101 12.57 -5.23 15.90
C LEU A 101 12.36 -6.47 16.75
N SER A 102 11.24 -6.56 17.46
CA SER A 102 10.83 -7.77 18.19
C SER A 102 9.75 -8.54 17.44
N ASP A 103 8.90 -7.82 16.72
CA ASP A 103 7.78 -8.40 16.00
C ASP A 103 8.25 -9.00 14.68
N GLY A 104 7.82 -10.23 14.45
CA GLY A 104 8.19 -11.01 13.28
C GLY A 104 6.99 -11.74 12.69
N ARG A 105 7.25 -12.77 11.89
CA ARG A 105 6.20 -13.52 11.18
C ARG A 105 5.10 -14.03 12.12
N HIS A 106 5.45 -14.59 13.27
CA HIS A 106 4.45 -15.13 14.22
C HIS A 106 3.56 -14.04 14.80
N THR A 107 4.12 -12.89 15.20
CA THR A 107 3.33 -11.74 15.65
C THR A 107 2.40 -11.27 14.54
N LEU A 108 2.88 -11.22 13.29
CA LEU A 108 2.05 -10.82 12.17
C LEU A 108 0.90 -11.82 11.92
N ASP A 109 1.19 -13.12 11.94
CA ASP A 109 0.18 -14.18 11.82
C ASP A 109 -0.93 -14.00 12.88
N GLU A 110 -0.55 -13.73 14.13
CA GLU A 110 -1.49 -13.49 15.24
C GLU A 110 -2.35 -12.25 15.02
N ARG A 111 -1.74 -11.12 14.60
CA ARG A 111 -2.46 -9.85 14.37
C ARG A 111 -3.41 -9.93 13.18
N LEU A 112 -3.03 -10.63 12.11
CA LEU A 112 -3.91 -10.84 10.97
C LEU A 112 -5.05 -11.81 11.29
N ALA A 113 -4.79 -12.85 12.09
CA ALA A 113 -5.84 -13.74 12.58
C ALA A 113 -6.83 -13.02 13.51
N GLU A 114 -6.33 -12.15 14.39
CA GLU A 114 -7.13 -11.25 15.22
C GLU A 114 -7.99 -10.31 14.36
N LEU A 115 -7.38 -9.63 13.41
CA LEU A 115 -8.08 -8.70 12.51
C LEU A 115 -9.18 -9.43 11.72
N THR A 116 -8.91 -10.63 11.21
CA THR A 116 -9.91 -11.44 10.48
C THR A 116 -11.09 -11.85 11.37
N ARG A 117 -10.91 -12.02 12.68
CA ARG A 117 -12.02 -12.25 13.62
C ARG A 117 -12.86 -11.00 13.87
N ILE A 118 -12.24 -9.82 13.85
CA ILE A 118 -12.91 -8.53 14.09
C ILE A 118 -13.68 -8.09 12.86
N ASP A 119 -13.05 -8.14 11.69
CA ASP A 119 -13.61 -7.72 10.41
C ASP A 119 -13.12 -8.68 9.32
N PRO A 120 -13.90 -9.69 8.89
CA PRO A 120 -13.49 -10.62 7.83
C PRO A 120 -13.33 -9.95 6.45
N ASP A 121 -13.84 -8.73 6.28
CA ASP A 121 -13.79 -7.92 5.06
C ASP A 121 -12.66 -6.86 5.10
N TRP A 122 -11.68 -7.00 6.01
CA TRP A 122 -10.45 -6.22 5.90
C TRP A 122 -9.69 -6.59 4.61
N ALA A 123 -9.10 -5.60 3.93
CA ALA A 123 -8.28 -5.83 2.74
C ALA A 123 -6.88 -5.24 2.83
N VAL A 124 -6.71 -4.15 3.57
CA VAL A 124 -5.39 -3.58 3.84
C VAL A 124 -5.15 -3.36 5.33
N ALA A 125 -3.91 -3.52 5.74
CA ALA A 125 -3.46 -3.16 7.08
C ALA A 125 -2.09 -2.48 7.04
N GLY A 126 -1.67 -1.84 8.12
CA GLY A 126 -0.32 -1.27 8.25
C GLY A 126 0.01 -0.97 9.70
N ASN A 127 1.12 -0.28 9.94
CA ASN A 127 1.55 0.08 11.30
C ASN A 127 1.31 1.57 11.63
N ALA A 128 0.96 2.40 10.65
CA ALA A 128 0.64 3.81 10.86
C ALA A 128 -0.46 4.27 9.89
N GLY A 129 -1.33 5.17 10.33
CA GLY A 129 -2.46 5.62 9.51
C GLY A 129 -3.31 6.73 10.13
N GLY A 130 -4.16 7.33 9.31
CA GLY A 130 -5.10 8.38 9.71
C GLY A 130 -6.49 7.81 9.96
N VAL A 131 -7.05 8.02 11.16
CA VAL A 131 -8.41 7.60 11.51
C VAL A 131 -9.43 8.61 11.01
N ALA A 132 -9.22 9.89 11.35
CA ALA A 132 -10.07 11.02 11.03
C ALA A 132 -9.23 12.31 11.01
N PRO A 133 -9.77 13.47 10.61
CA PRO A 133 -9.04 14.73 10.68
C PRO A 133 -8.44 14.98 12.06
N GLY A 134 -7.11 15.05 12.14
CA GLY A 134 -6.36 15.26 13.39
C GLY A 134 -6.20 14.04 14.30
N GLN A 135 -6.70 12.87 13.90
CA GLN A 135 -6.61 11.63 14.68
C GLN A 135 -5.82 10.56 13.93
N LEU A 136 -4.75 10.06 14.57
CA LEU A 136 -3.86 9.03 14.03
C LEU A 136 -3.98 7.73 14.84
N ALA A 137 -3.58 6.63 14.22
CA ALA A 137 -3.27 5.36 14.88
C ALA A 137 -1.87 4.92 14.45
N LEU A 138 -0.99 4.59 15.40
CA LEU A 138 0.44 4.37 15.14
C LEU A 138 0.99 3.24 16.01
N ARG A 139 1.88 2.43 15.44
CA ARG A 139 2.76 1.45 16.11
C ARG A 139 4.13 1.45 15.44
N ILE A 140 5.03 2.31 15.88
CA ILE A 140 6.27 2.58 15.13
C ILE A 140 7.42 3.07 16.01
N SER A 141 8.64 2.83 15.57
CA SER A 141 9.80 3.64 15.95
C SER A 141 10.36 4.35 14.74
N ASP A 142 10.58 5.65 14.82
CA ASP A 142 11.07 6.48 13.73
C ASP A 142 11.91 7.64 14.28
N PRO A 143 12.40 8.57 13.45
CA PRO A 143 13.15 9.74 13.94
C PRO A 143 12.34 10.69 14.84
N HIS A 144 11.02 10.55 14.93
CA HIS A 144 10.15 11.36 15.78
C HIS A 144 9.88 10.72 17.15
N GLY A 145 10.07 9.41 17.29
CA GLY A 145 9.93 8.74 18.57
C GLY A 145 10.29 7.26 18.55
N ARG A 146 10.66 6.73 19.71
CA ARG A 146 10.88 5.29 19.94
C ARG A 146 9.65 4.68 20.59
N ASP A 147 9.34 3.43 20.22
CA ASP A 147 8.21 2.63 20.72
C ASP A 147 6.87 3.38 20.80
N VAL A 148 6.57 4.17 19.76
CA VAL A 148 5.35 4.98 19.70
C VAL A 148 4.15 4.06 19.51
N ARG A 149 3.14 4.24 20.37
CA ARG A 149 1.81 3.64 20.27
C ARG A 149 0.75 4.72 20.41
N VAL A 150 -0.08 4.89 19.39
CA VAL A 150 -1.20 5.86 19.39
C VAL A 150 -2.48 5.16 18.97
N GLY A 151 -3.55 5.40 19.72
CA GLY A 151 -4.86 4.75 19.52
C GLY A 151 -4.95 3.35 20.13
N ASP A 152 -6.16 2.78 20.09
CA ASP A 152 -6.44 1.40 20.48
C ASP A 152 -6.34 0.49 19.26
N LEU A 153 -5.35 -0.40 19.25
CA LEU A 153 -5.03 -1.25 18.11
C LEU A 153 -5.61 -2.66 18.27
N PRO A 154 -6.11 -3.30 17.19
CA PRO A 154 -6.18 -2.77 15.82
C PRO A 154 -7.23 -1.66 15.66
N ALA A 155 -6.87 -0.58 14.97
CA ALA A 155 -7.73 0.58 14.73
C ALA A 155 -8.15 0.66 13.27
N ARG A 156 -9.45 0.82 13.00
CA ARG A 156 -9.92 1.10 11.64
C ARG A 156 -9.47 2.50 11.23
N VAL A 157 -8.91 2.62 10.02
CA VAL A 157 -8.35 3.88 9.50
C VAL A 157 -8.92 4.24 8.14
N ALA A 158 -8.89 5.52 7.80
CA ALA A 158 -9.23 6.04 6.49
C ALA A 158 -8.03 5.96 5.52
N THR A 159 -6.81 6.06 6.04
CA THR A 159 -5.56 6.01 5.26
C THR A 159 -4.46 5.29 6.02
N LEU A 160 -3.49 4.75 5.28
CA LEU A 160 -2.25 4.17 5.82
C LEU A 160 -1.06 5.01 5.38
N ASP A 161 -0.02 5.03 6.23
CA ASP A 161 1.32 5.48 5.83
C ASP A 161 1.94 4.49 4.85
N GLU A 162 2.78 5.00 3.98
CA GLU A 162 3.37 4.25 2.89
C GLU A 162 4.50 3.28 3.30
N ASN A 163 5.10 3.45 4.48
CA ASN A 163 6.29 2.69 4.87
C ASN A 163 6.08 1.17 4.97
N PHE A 164 4.87 0.73 5.35
CA PHE A 164 4.53 -0.66 5.58
C PHE A 164 3.02 -0.87 5.44
N ILE A 165 2.62 -1.44 4.30
CA ILE A 165 1.24 -1.75 3.93
C ILE A 165 1.14 -3.25 3.66
N ILE A 166 0.19 -3.90 4.29
CA ILE A 166 -0.20 -5.28 4.08
C ILE A 166 -1.44 -5.29 3.20
N VAL A 167 -1.45 -6.14 2.18
CA VAL A 167 -2.55 -6.30 1.23
C VAL A 167 -2.95 -7.77 1.17
N ARG A 168 -4.23 -8.04 1.35
CA ARG A 168 -4.83 -9.34 1.04
C ARG A 168 -4.94 -9.52 -0.46
N ARG A 169 -4.29 -10.55 -1.01
CA ARG A 169 -4.27 -10.77 -2.46
C ARG A 169 -5.65 -11.13 -3.02
N ASP A 170 -6.47 -11.82 -2.24
CA ASP A 170 -7.83 -12.22 -2.62
C ASP A 170 -8.82 -11.04 -2.70
N ALA A 171 -8.52 -9.91 -2.05
CA ALA A 171 -9.30 -8.67 -2.19
C ALA A 171 -9.14 -8.00 -3.56
N ARG A 172 -8.10 -8.37 -4.33
CA ARG A 172 -7.84 -7.88 -5.71
C ARG A 172 -7.86 -6.35 -5.87
N ILE A 173 -7.39 -5.66 -4.83
CA ILE A 173 -7.18 -4.22 -4.83
C ILE A 173 -5.77 -3.88 -5.32
N GLY A 174 -5.64 -2.70 -5.92
CA GLY A 174 -4.37 -2.16 -6.39
C GLY A 174 -4.41 -0.64 -6.36
N PHE A 175 -3.38 -0.01 -6.91
CA PHE A 175 -3.24 1.44 -6.95
C PHE A 175 -3.81 2.02 -8.24
N SER A 176 -4.12 3.30 -8.20
CA SER A 176 -4.57 4.09 -9.34
C SER A 176 -3.63 4.05 -10.53
N HIS A 177 -4.18 3.77 -11.71
CA HIS A 177 -3.43 3.82 -12.97
C HIS A 177 -3.18 5.27 -13.45
N ASP A 178 -4.06 6.21 -13.09
CA ASP A 178 -4.02 7.60 -13.52
C ASP A 178 -3.32 8.54 -12.52
N LEU A 179 -2.63 7.98 -11.52
CA LEU A 179 -1.75 8.71 -10.61
C LEU A 179 -0.31 8.24 -10.81
N SER A 180 0.64 9.11 -10.46
CA SER A 180 2.08 8.87 -10.55
C SER A 180 2.80 9.57 -9.41
N GLY A 181 3.92 9.01 -8.98
CA GLY A 181 4.78 9.60 -7.94
C GLY A 181 5.03 8.64 -6.77
N PHE A 182 5.51 9.20 -5.66
CA PHE A 182 5.91 8.44 -4.45
C PHE A 182 5.15 8.89 -3.19
N HIS A 183 4.01 9.57 -3.34
CA HIS A 183 3.18 10.05 -2.25
C HIS A 183 1.70 9.69 -2.46
N PHE A 184 0.95 9.63 -1.37
CA PHE A 184 -0.50 9.41 -1.29
C PHE A 184 -0.99 8.03 -1.74
N TYR A 185 -0.10 7.11 -2.10
CA TYR A 185 -0.53 5.76 -2.52
C TYR A 185 -1.06 4.94 -1.35
N GLY A 186 -0.64 5.23 -0.11
CA GLY A 186 -1.22 4.62 1.09
C GLY A 186 -2.68 5.05 1.33
N ALA A 187 -2.99 6.33 1.06
CA ALA A 187 -4.37 6.82 1.05
C ALA A 187 -5.18 6.25 -0.13
N ASP A 188 -4.57 6.17 -1.31
CA ASP A 188 -5.20 5.69 -2.54
C ASP A 188 -5.73 4.26 -2.42
N ILE A 189 -4.89 3.33 -1.93
CA ILE A 189 -5.29 1.93 -1.78
C ILE A 189 -6.37 1.74 -0.70
N CYS A 190 -6.38 2.56 0.36
CA CYS A 190 -7.44 2.56 1.36
C CYS A 190 -8.77 3.04 0.78
N LEU A 191 -8.75 4.05 -0.09
CA LEU A 191 -9.95 4.50 -0.80
C LEU A 191 -10.45 3.43 -1.78
N HIS A 192 -9.57 2.76 -2.52
CA HIS A 192 -9.95 1.61 -3.36
C HIS A 192 -10.59 0.49 -2.53
N ALA A 193 -10.00 0.12 -1.39
CA ALA A 193 -10.58 -0.87 -0.48
C ALA A 193 -11.99 -0.46 -0.05
N SER A 194 -12.17 0.78 0.43
CA SER A 194 -13.47 1.31 0.85
C SER A 194 -14.53 1.27 -0.27
N GLN A 195 -14.18 1.69 -1.49
CA GLN A 195 -15.11 1.66 -2.63
C GLN A 195 -15.49 0.24 -3.07
N MET A 196 -14.66 -0.75 -2.75
CA MET A 196 -14.91 -2.16 -3.01
C MET A 196 -15.63 -2.87 -1.85
N GLY A 197 -16.00 -2.15 -0.79
CA GLY A 197 -16.69 -2.70 0.37
C GLY A 197 -15.77 -3.28 1.45
N TYR A 198 -14.45 -3.06 1.34
CA TYR A 198 -13.46 -3.53 2.29
C TYR A 198 -13.03 -2.45 3.29
N SER A 199 -12.31 -2.86 4.33
CA SER A 199 -11.76 -1.98 5.36
C SER A 199 -10.22 -1.91 5.36
N ALA A 200 -9.71 -0.82 5.94
CA ALA A 200 -8.29 -0.57 6.21
C ALA A 200 -8.03 -0.46 7.73
N TYR A 201 -6.91 -1.01 8.21
CA TYR A 201 -6.58 -1.03 9.64
C TYR A 201 -5.12 -0.72 9.96
N VAL A 202 -4.87 -0.04 11.08
CA VAL A 202 -3.57 -0.09 11.73
C VAL A 202 -3.58 -1.23 12.74
N ILE A 203 -2.60 -2.13 12.66
CA ILE A 203 -2.45 -3.28 13.56
C ILE A 203 -1.30 -3.04 14.56
N ASP A 204 -1.33 -3.77 15.68
CA ASP A 204 -0.25 -3.73 16.67
C ASP A 204 0.93 -4.59 16.21
N PHE A 205 1.65 -4.10 15.19
CA PHE A 205 2.88 -4.69 14.63
C PHE A 205 3.99 -3.65 14.62
N HIS A 206 4.99 -3.82 15.50
CA HIS A 206 6.06 -2.86 15.74
C HIS A 206 7.26 -3.08 14.84
N LEU A 207 7.65 -2.02 14.15
CA LEU A 207 8.86 -1.95 13.35
C LEU A 207 9.54 -0.59 13.51
N GLU A 208 10.78 -0.51 13.04
CA GLU A 208 11.52 0.74 12.90
C GLU A 208 11.48 1.22 11.45
N HIS A 209 11.21 2.50 11.25
CA HIS A 209 11.34 3.21 9.97
C HIS A 209 12.48 4.22 10.12
N LEU A 210 13.57 4.05 9.37
CA LEU A 210 14.81 4.79 9.62
C LEU A 210 14.75 6.25 9.15
N SER A 211 13.80 6.61 8.28
CA SER A 211 13.65 7.96 7.76
C SER A 211 12.41 8.67 8.31
N ALA A 212 12.46 10.00 8.31
CA ALA A 212 11.35 10.85 8.76
C ALA A 212 10.32 11.13 7.64
N GLY A 213 10.55 10.58 6.43
CA GLY A 213 9.88 11.04 5.22
C GLY A 213 10.33 12.44 4.79
N LYS A 214 10.15 12.77 3.51
CA LYS A 214 10.42 14.11 2.96
C LYS A 214 9.31 14.49 2.01
N LYS A 215 8.78 15.71 2.15
CA LYS A 215 7.92 16.32 1.14
C LYS A 215 8.83 16.96 0.09
N GLY A 216 8.94 16.33 -1.07
CA GLY A 216 9.66 16.87 -2.20
C GLY A 216 8.99 18.11 -2.79
N THR A 217 9.66 18.77 -3.74
CA THR A 217 9.11 19.90 -4.49
C THR A 217 7.87 19.53 -5.32
N ASP A 218 7.71 18.25 -5.62
CA ASP A 218 6.62 17.63 -6.36
C ASP A 218 5.44 17.19 -5.47
N PHE A 219 5.57 17.28 -4.13
CA PHE A 219 4.50 16.88 -3.21
C PHE A 219 3.18 17.61 -3.51
N GLY A 220 3.23 18.93 -3.75
CA GLY A 220 2.03 19.73 -4.01
C GLY A 220 1.34 19.38 -5.33
N SER A 221 2.09 19.00 -6.38
CA SER A 221 1.47 18.58 -7.64
C SER A 221 0.83 17.20 -7.52
N MET A 222 1.45 16.28 -6.76
CA MET A 222 0.86 14.97 -6.45
C MET A 222 -0.41 15.11 -5.60
N GLU A 223 -0.41 16.00 -4.62
CA GLU A 223 -1.58 16.30 -3.79
C GLU A 223 -2.76 16.81 -4.64
N LEU A 224 -2.52 17.78 -5.53
CA LEU A 224 -3.54 18.29 -6.44
C LEU A 224 -4.05 17.21 -7.41
N ALA A 225 -3.17 16.33 -7.91
CA ALA A 225 -3.57 15.23 -8.79
C ALA A 225 -4.43 14.20 -8.04
N PHE A 226 -4.05 13.84 -6.82
CA PHE A 226 -4.80 12.95 -5.95
C PHE A 226 -6.20 13.51 -5.63
N GLN A 227 -6.28 14.78 -5.22
CA GLN A 227 -7.55 15.48 -4.98
C GLN A 227 -8.41 15.50 -6.25
N SER A 228 -7.85 15.93 -7.39
CA SER A 228 -8.58 16.02 -8.65
C SER A 228 -9.14 14.67 -9.11
N LYS A 229 -8.40 13.59 -8.92
CA LYS A 229 -8.86 12.22 -9.21
C LYS A 229 -10.04 11.86 -8.30
N TRP A 230 -9.87 11.99 -7.00
CA TRP A 230 -10.86 11.52 -6.02
C TRP A 230 -12.10 12.41 -5.95
N ASP A 231 -11.99 13.72 -6.13
CA ASP A 231 -13.13 14.62 -6.31
C ASP A 231 -13.98 14.19 -7.51
N ARG A 232 -13.31 13.90 -8.64
CA ARG A 232 -14.00 13.39 -9.82
C ARG A 232 -14.62 12.04 -9.55
N ALA A 233 -13.94 11.11 -8.87
CA ALA A 233 -14.44 9.76 -8.60
C ALA A 233 -15.64 9.77 -7.63
N LEU A 234 -15.67 10.68 -6.67
CA LEU A 234 -16.71 10.79 -5.64
C LEU A 234 -17.83 11.78 -6.01
N SER A 235 -17.67 12.54 -7.10
CA SER A 235 -18.67 13.51 -7.54
C SER A 235 -20.05 12.89 -7.80
N ALA A 236 -21.10 13.61 -7.40
CA ALA A 236 -22.46 13.22 -7.69
C ALA A 236 -22.70 13.15 -9.20
N ARG A 237 -23.42 12.12 -9.66
CA ARG A 237 -23.67 11.92 -11.09
C ARG A 237 -24.97 11.16 -11.34
N TRP A 238 -25.47 11.29 -12.54
CA TRP A 238 -26.47 10.37 -13.06
C TRP A 238 -25.77 9.19 -13.72
N LEU A 239 -26.29 7.99 -13.46
CA LEU A 239 -25.92 6.76 -14.13
C LEU A 239 -27.13 6.23 -14.88
N GLN A 240 -26.95 6.06 -16.19
CA GLN A 240 -27.88 5.34 -17.04
C GLN A 240 -27.34 3.93 -17.26
N THR A 241 -28.10 2.92 -16.85
CA THR A 241 -27.91 1.53 -17.26
C THR A 241 -28.90 1.19 -18.38
N THR A 242 -28.87 -0.03 -18.89
CA THR A 242 -29.84 -0.48 -19.91
C THR A 242 -31.29 -0.51 -19.41
N CYS A 243 -31.51 -0.50 -18.09
CA CYS A 243 -32.84 -0.65 -17.49
C CYS A 243 -33.16 0.36 -16.37
N ALA A 244 -32.22 1.21 -15.97
CA ALA A 244 -32.43 2.17 -14.89
C ALA A 244 -31.67 3.49 -15.11
N LEU A 245 -32.32 4.59 -14.76
CA LEU A 245 -31.67 5.88 -14.54
C LEU A 245 -31.63 6.12 -13.03
N MET A 246 -30.46 6.33 -12.47
CA MET A 246 -30.28 6.58 -11.05
C MET A 246 -29.32 7.75 -10.81
N ARG A 247 -29.55 8.49 -9.74
CA ARG A 247 -28.62 9.49 -9.25
C ARG A 247 -27.78 8.88 -8.13
N LEU A 248 -26.47 9.04 -8.22
CA LEU A 248 -25.53 8.74 -7.14
C LEU A 248 -25.08 10.04 -6.48
N SER A 249 -25.12 10.09 -5.16
CA SER A 249 -24.53 11.18 -4.36
C SER A 249 -24.22 10.71 -2.95
N GLY A 250 -23.16 11.25 -2.35
CA GLY A 250 -22.81 11.00 -0.94
C GLY A 250 -23.71 11.69 0.10
N ALA A 251 -24.68 12.51 -0.32
CA ALA A 251 -25.64 13.17 0.57
C ALA A 251 -26.94 12.34 0.69
N PRO A 252 -27.35 11.91 1.90
CA PRO A 252 -28.64 11.28 2.12
C PRO A 252 -29.79 12.22 1.70
N GLY A 253 -30.74 11.76 0.90
CA GLY A 253 -31.98 12.50 0.57
C GLY A 253 -32.06 13.14 -0.82
N ALA A 254 -31.07 12.95 -1.70
CA ALA A 254 -31.08 13.51 -3.05
C ALA A 254 -31.85 12.65 -4.10
N ASN A 255 -32.47 11.56 -3.65
CA ASN A 255 -33.19 10.55 -4.46
C ASN A 255 -34.72 10.69 -4.36
N LEU A 256 -35.23 11.90 -4.18
CA LEU A 256 -36.64 12.20 -4.40
C LEU A 256 -36.79 12.71 -5.83
N ILE A 257 -37.24 11.83 -6.72
CA ILE A 257 -37.99 12.20 -7.92
C ILE A 257 -39.45 11.91 -7.61
#